data_AF-A0A3D3R7S0-F1
#
_entry.id   AF-A0A3D3R7S0-F1
#
_cell.length_a   1.000
_cell.length_b   1.000
_cell.length_c   1.000
_cell.angle_alpha   90.00
_cell.angle_beta   90.00
_cell.angle_gamma   90.00
#
_symmetry.space_group_name_H-M   'P 1'
#
loop_
_entity.id
_entity.type
_entity.pdbx_description
1 polymer ?
#
loop_
_entity_poly.entity_id
_entity_poly.type
_entity_poly.pdbx_seq_one_letter_code
_entity_poly.pdbx_strand_id
1 'polypeptide(L)'
;MVLHNYWDDKAHPLHEPEVPLIAVIFKDRANFEQYASQILGDGAAATHGFYSIQSNRMVLYDLTAAPNERPAYTDADILFKLRKSPFNVATVIHECTHQIAFNVGLHTRFADNPLWLTEGMATFFETPDLKSKTGWRTVGKPNPWRLRQFQDYARSRRPADSLQTLISSDQRFQDAETILDTYAEAWAFSYFLIKTKRRQYEEYLRLIAARQPLIWSTPAERIKDFQSVFGEDLNQLDQQFIRYMRQISR
;
A
#
# COMPACT_ATOMS: atom_id res chain seq x y z
N MET A 1 -5.13 15.49 4.35
CA MET A 1 -4.82 15.88 5.74
C MET A 1 -3.85 14.94 6.50
N VAL A 2 -3.79 13.61 6.29
CA VAL A 2 -2.70 12.77 6.89
C VAL A 2 -1.47 12.65 5.98
N LEU A 3 -1.67 12.37 4.68
CA LEU A 3 -0.58 12.32 3.70
C LEU A 3 0.07 13.69 3.52
N HIS A 4 -0.73 14.76 3.42
CA HIS A 4 -0.26 16.15 3.48
C HIS A 4 0.62 16.39 4.71
N ASN A 5 0.13 16.17 5.93
CA ASN A 5 0.96 16.37 7.13
C ASN A 5 2.21 15.48 7.19
N TYR A 6 2.19 14.32 6.52
CA TYR A 6 3.32 13.38 6.52
C TYR A 6 4.33 13.66 5.42
N TRP A 7 3.95 14.23 4.27
CA TRP A 7 4.78 14.34 3.06
C TRP A 7 4.89 15.76 2.50
N ASP A 8 4.11 16.71 3.00
CA ASP A 8 4.14 18.09 2.53
C ASP A 8 5.49 18.72 2.88
N ASP A 9 6.26 19.01 1.84
CA ASP A 9 7.50 19.77 1.90
C ASP A 9 7.25 21.12 1.21
N LYS A 10 7.67 22.20 1.84
CA LYS A 10 7.56 23.56 1.30
C LYS A 10 8.15 23.71 -0.09
N ALA A 11 9.11 22.85 -0.47
CA ALA A 11 9.71 22.86 -1.79
C ALA A 11 8.79 22.36 -2.91
N HIS A 12 7.86 21.44 -2.61
CA HIS A 12 6.99 20.79 -3.59
C HIS A 12 5.64 20.42 -2.93
N PRO A 13 4.72 21.40 -2.80
CA PRO A 13 3.48 21.17 -2.07
C PRO A 13 2.61 20.17 -2.79
N LEU A 14 2.03 19.24 -2.03
CA LEU A 14 0.94 18.42 -2.53
C LEU A 14 -0.25 19.32 -2.86
N HIS A 15 -1.02 18.96 -3.88
CA HIS A 15 -2.22 19.72 -4.22
C HIS A 15 -3.47 19.13 -3.55
N GLU A 16 -4.52 19.93 -3.45
CA GLU A 16 -5.83 19.42 -3.05
C GLU A 16 -6.45 18.58 -4.19
N PRO A 17 -7.29 17.59 -3.87
CA PRO A 17 -8.06 16.87 -4.89
C PRO A 17 -8.90 17.83 -5.74
N GLU A 18 -8.72 17.78 -7.06
CA GLU A 18 -9.50 18.58 -8.01
C GLU A 18 -10.93 18.04 -8.19
N VAL A 19 -11.15 16.80 -7.77
CA VAL A 19 -12.43 16.08 -7.89
C VAL A 19 -12.82 15.43 -6.56
N PRO A 20 -14.12 15.17 -6.33
CA PRO A 20 -14.57 14.43 -5.15
C PRO A 20 -13.93 13.04 -5.06
N LEU A 21 -13.49 12.67 -3.86
CA LEU A 21 -13.00 11.32 -3.56
C LEU A 21 -14.18 10.42 -3.22
N ILE A 22 -14.60 9.59 -4.18
CA ILE A 22 -15.82 8.78 -4.06
C ILE A 22 -15.49 7.38 -3.52
N ALA A 23 -16.22 6.97 -2.48
CA ALA A 23 -16.26 5.60 -1.98
C ALA A 23 -17.58 4.93 -2.36
N VAL A 24 -17.51 3.75 -2.99
CA VAL A 24 -18.67 2.91 -3.30
C VAL A 24 -18.69 1.74 -2.34
N ILE A 25 -19.77 1.60 -1.57
CA ILE A 25 -19.92 0.53 -0.57
C ILE A 25 -21.12 -0.33 -0.97
N PHE A 26 -20.84 -1.56 -1.38
CA PHE A 26 -21.87 -2.56 -1.65
C PHE A 26 -22.48 -3.09 -0.35
N LYS A 27 -23.76 -3.46 -0.41
CA LYS A 27 -24.50 -3.94 0.77
C LYS A 27 -23.90 -5.20 1.40
N ASP A 28 -23.29 -6.06 0.58
CA ASP A 28 -22.73 -7.35 0.99
C ASP A 28 -21.60 -7.77 0.04
N ARG A 29 -20.89 -8.81 0.47
CA ARG A 29 -19.78 -9.41 -0.27
C ARG A 29 -20.19 -9.93 -1.65
N ALA A 30 -21.38 -10.53 -1.76
CA ALA A 30 -21.83 -11.14 -3.02
C ALA A 30 -22.03 -10.10 -4.13
N ASN A 31 -22.66 -8.96 -3.82
CA ASN A 31 -22.83 -7.87 -4.79
C ASN A 31 -21.49 -7.21 -5.14
N PHE A 32 -20.59 -7.11 -4.16
CA PHE A 32 -19.23 -6.64 -4.41
C PHE A 32 -18.47 -7.57 -5.35
N GLU A 33 -18.46 -8.88 -5.11
CA GLU A 33 -17.76 -9.85 -5.97
C GLU A 33 -18.32 -9.85 -7.40
N GLN A 34 -19.65 -9.73 -7.54
CA GLN A 34 -20.28 -9.60 -8.86
C GLN A 34 -19.81 -8.36 -9.62
N TYR A 35 -19.63 -7.22 -8.96
CA TYR A 35 -19.09 -6.01 -9.57
C TYR A 35 -17.58 -6.10 -9.80
N ALA A 36 -16.84 -6.54 -8.79
CA ALA A 36 -15.37 -6.59 -8.79
C ALA A 36 -14.85 -7.57 -9.85
N SER A 37 -15.52 -8.69 -10.09
CA SER A 37 -15.14 -9.67 -11.12
C SER A 37 -15.15 -9.08 -12.54
N GLN A 38 -15.95 -8.05 -12.80
CA GLN A 38 -15.97 -7.36 -14.09
C GLN A 38 -14.74 -6.47 -14.32
N ILE A 39 -14.02 -6.12 -13.25
CA ILE A 39 -12.89 -5.19 -13.27
C ILE A 39 -11.57 -5.93 -13.00
N LEU A 40 -11.54 -6.81 -12.00
CA LEU A 40 -10.36 -7.51 -11.52
C LEU A 40 -10.26 -8.97 -12.02
N GLY A 41 -11.30 -9.47 -12.70
CA GLY A 41 -11.38 -10.88 -13.11
C GLY A 41 -11.35 -11.82 -11.90
N ASP A 42 -10.57 -12.89 -12.00
CA ASP A 42 -10.46 -13.96 -10.99
C ASP A 42 -9.89 -13.46 -9.64
N GLY A 43 -9.19 -12.32 -9.63
CA GLY A 43 -8.67 -11.70 -8.39
C GLY A 43 -9.73 -11.09 -7.48
N ALA A 44 -10.97 -10.91 -7.97
CA ALA A 44 -12.04 -10.24 -7.24
C ALA A 44 -12.44 -10.94 -5.93
N ALA A 45 -12.43 -12.26 -5.90
CA ALA A 45 -12.88 -13.04 -4.73
C ALA A 45 -11.89 -12.99 -3.54
N ALA A 46 -10.63 -12.64 -3.81
CA ALA A 46 -9.57 -12.61 -2.80
C ALA A 46 -9.47 -11.27 -2.06
N THR A 47 -10.11 -10.22 -2.56
CA THR A 47 -10.00 -8.87 -1.98
C THR A 47 -11.25 -8.45 -1.20
N HIS A 48 -11.05 -7.59 -0.20
CA HIS A 48 -12.11 -6.98 0.60
C HIS A 48 -12.47 -5.56 0.10
N GLY A 49 -11.71 -5.04 -0.86
CA GLY A 49 -11.85 -3.71 -1.42
C GLY A 49 -10.80 -3.45 -2.48
N PHE A 50 -10.99 -2.43 -3.31
CA PHE A 50 -9.95 -1.98 -4.22
C PHE A 50 -10.16 -0.52 -4.61
N TYR A 51 -9.07 0.18 -4.88
CA TYR A 51 -9.05 1.44 -5.58
C TYR A 51 -8.93 1.22 -7.09
N SER A 52 -9.89 1.76 -7.85
CA SER A 52 -9.91 1.70 -9.31
C SER A 52 -9.21 2.92 -9.91
N ILE A 53 -8.04 2.72 -10.51
CA ILE A 53 -7.34 3.75 -11.30
C ILE A 53 -8.25 4.29 -12.41
N GLN A 54 -9.02 3.41 -13.06
CA GLN A 54 -9.91 3.76 -14.16
C GLN A 54 -11.02 4.73 -13.74
N SER A 55 -11.75 4.40 -12.67
CA SER A 55 -12.90 5.20 -12.25
C SER A 55 -12.59 6.27 -11.20
N ASN A 56 -11.37 6.26 -10.63
CA ASN A 56 -10.95 7.10 -9.51
C ASN A 56 -11.78 6.88 -8.23
N ARG A 57 -12.24 5.65 -8.01
CA ARG A 57 -13.14 5.29 -6.90
C ARG A 57 -12.51 4.19 -6.09
N MET A 58 -12.62 4.29 -4.77
CA MET A 58 -12.48 3.11 -3.92
C MET A 58 -13.81 2.36 -3.86
N VAL A 59 -13.74 1.03 -3.91
CA VAL A 59 -14.89 0.15 -3.97
C VAL A 59 -14.73 -0.92 -2.91
N LEU A 60 -15.70 -1.02 -2.01
CA LEU A 60 -15.73 -1.95 -0.88
C LEU A 60 -17.14 -2.57 -0.78
N TYR A 61 -17.33 -3.48 0.17
CA TYR A 61 -18.66 -3.80 0.69
C TYR A 61 -18.78 -3.42 2.16
N ASP A 62 -19.96 -3.62 2.74
CA ASP A 62 -20.18 -3.41 4.18
C ASP A 62 -19.33 -4.41 5.01
N LEU A 63 -18.17 -3.93 5.45
CA LEU A 63 -17.23 -4.67 6.28
C LEU A 63 -17.71 -4.82 7.74
N THR A 64 -18.86 -4.26 8.11
CA THR A 64 -19.44 -4.43 9.45
C THR A 64 -20.28 -5.71 9.58
N ALA A 65 -20.66 -6.31 8.44
CA ALA A 65 -21.41 -7.55 8.36
C ALA A 65 -20.47 -8.76 8.16
N ALA A 66 -19.87 -9.24 9.26
CA ALA A 66 -19.14 -10.51 9.26
C ALA A 66 -20.06 -11.71 8.91
N PRO A 67 -19.53 -12.87 8.50
CA PRO A 67 -20.34 -14.06 8.27
C PRO A 67 -21.25 -14.36 9.47
N ASN A 68 -22.55 -14.47 9.23
CA ASN A 68 -23.60 -14.66 10.25
C ASN A 68 -23.83 -13.48 11.21
N GLU A 69 -23.24 -12.31 10.97
CA GLU A 69 -23.55 -11.07 11.70
C GLU A 69 -24.37 -10.12 10.83
N ARG A 70 -25.34 -9.44 11.44
CA ARG A 70 -26.05 -8.35 10.78
C ARG A 70 -25.11 -7.14 10.55
N PRO A 71 -25.35 -6.34 9.49
CA PRO A 71 -24.79 -5.00 9.34
C PRO A 71 -24.93 -4.15 10.60
N ALA A 72 -24.03 -3.19 10.78
CA ALA A 72 -24.17 -2.19 11.83
C ALA A 72 -25.31 -1.22 11.50
N TYR A 73 -26.08 -0.80 12.51
CA TYR A 73 -27.23 0.12 12.33
C TYR A 73 -27.03 1.50 12.95
N THR A 74 -26.03 1.66 13.82
CA THR A 74 -25.73 2.92 14.51
C THR A 74 -24.24 3.20 14.45
N ASP A 75 -23.85 4.47 14.56
CA ASP A 75 -22.42 4.87 14.60
C ASP A 75 -21.64 4.14 15.69
N ALA A 76 -22.27 3.91 16.85
CA ALA A 76 -21.67 3.16 17.95
C ALA A 76 -21.42 1.69 17.59
N ASP A 77 -22.36 1.05 16.88
CA ASP A 77 -22.23 -0.34 16.42
C ASP A 77 -21.18 -0.47 15.32
N ILE A 78 -21.12 0.50 14.39
CA ILE A 78 -20.06 0.59 13.37
C ILE A 78 -18.69 0.63 14.04
N LEU A 79 -18.49 1.56 14.98
CA LEU A 79 -17.21 1.70 15.68
C LEU A 79 -16.87 0.44 16.49
N PHE A 80 -17.85 -0.21 17.10
CA PHE A 80 -17.64 -1.45 17.84
C PHE A 80 -17.20 -2.59 16.92
N LYS A 81 -17.91 -2.82 15.80
CA LYS A 81 -17.60 -3.88 14.82
C LYS A 81 -16.28 -3.65 14.11
N LEU A 82 -15.97 -2.41 13.74
CA LEU A 82 -14.67 -2.05 13.15
C LEU A 82 -13.51 -2.28 14.13
N ARG A 83 -13.68 -2.00 15.43
CA ARG A 83 -12.66 -2.32 16.44
C ARG A 83 -12.46 -3.82 16.64
N LYS A 84 -13.52 -4.62 16.48
CA LYS A 84 -13.44 -6.09 16.55
C LYS A 84 -12.70 -6.68 15.35
N SER A 85 -12.68 -5.98 14.20
CA SER A 85 -12.01 -6.41 12.98
C SER A 85 -10.94 -5.40 12.52
N PRO A 86 -9.72 -5.43 13.11
CA PRO A 86 -8.62 -4.56 12.70
C PRO A 86 -8.27 -4.64 11.21
N PHE A 87 -8.45 -5.82 10.60
CA PHE A 87 -8.19 -6.02 9.18
C PHE A 87 -9.15 -5.23 8.30
N ASN A 88 -10.42 -5.12 8.68
CA ASN A 88 -11.40 -4.34 7.92
C ASN A 88 -11.05 -2.85 7.92
N VAL A 89 -10.60 -2.33 9.07
CA VAL A 89 -10.12 -0.94 9.16
C VAL A 89 -8.85 -0.75 8.32
N ALA A 90 -7.92 -1.70 8.38
CA ALA A 90 -6.71 -1.66 7.56
C ALA A 90 -7.04 -1.61 6.06
N THR A 91 -7.96 -2.45 5.57
CA THR A 91 -8.43 -2.41 4.18
C THR A 91 -8.98 -1.03 3.80
N VAL A 92 -9.86 -0.43 4.62
CA VAL A 92 -10.39 0.90 4.33
C VAL A 92 -9.26 1.93 4.22
N ILE A 93 -8.32 1.92 5.16
CA ILE A 93 -7.19 2.86 5.16
C ILE A 93 -6.27 2.62 3.94
N HIS A 94 -6.03 1.36 3.58
CA HIS A 94 -5.24 0.97 2.42
C HIS A 94 -5.82 1.58 1.14
N GLU A 95 -7.11 1.33 0.87
CA GLU A 95 -7.77 1.85 -0.34
C GLU A 95 -7.92 3.37 -0.33
N CYS A 96 -8.21 3.97 0.84
CA CYS A 96 -8.20 5.41 0.99
C CYS A 96 -6.81 6.00 0.71
N THR A 97 -5.73 5.31 1.09
CA THR A 97 -4.36 5.78 0.86
C THR A 97 -4.07 5.84 -0.64
N HIS A 98 -4.45 4.81 -1.40
CA HIS A 98 -4.36 4.87 -2.87
C HIS A 98 -5.17 6.02 -3.43
N GLN A 99 -6.45 6.13 -3.07
CA GLN A 99 -7.31 7.17 -3.61
C GLN A 99 -6.75 8.56 -3.32
N ILE A 100 -6.32 8.85 -2.09
CA ILE A 100 -5.75 10.15 -1.78
C ILE A 100 -4.43 10.36 -2.54
N ALA A 101 -3.51 9.39 -2.55
CA ALA A 101 -2.20 9.52 -3.19
C ALA A 101 -2.31 9.86 -4.69
N PHE A 102 -3.26 9.23 -5.41
CA PHE A 102 -3.52 9.52 -6.82
C PHE A 102 -4.27 10.85 -7.09
N ASN A 103 -4.79 11.51 -6.05
CA ASN A 103 -5.53 12.77 -6.19
C ASN A 103 -4.82 13.97 -5.57
N VAL A 104 -3.65 13.79 -4.94
CA VAL A 104 -2.86 14.88 -4.36
C VAL A 104 -1.47 15.04 -4.98
N GLY A 105 -1.19 14.27 -6.03
CA GLY A 105 0.07 14.36 -6.80
C GLY A 105 1.21 13.47 -6.32
N LEU A 106 0.95 12.51 -5.42
CA LEU A 106 1.97 11.52 -5.02
C LEU A 106 2.15 10.42 -6.07
N HIS A 107 1.08 10.08 -6.78
CA HIS A 107 1.05 9.08 -7.85
C HIS A 107 0.27 9.62 -9.04
N THR A 108 0.63 9.17 -10.23
CA THR A 108 -0.02 9.61 -11.48
C THR A 108 -0.84 8.48 -12.07
N ARG A 109 -2.15 8.65 -12.19
CA ARG A 109 -3.04 7.62 -12.75
C ARG A 109 -2.61 7.27 -14.18
N PHE A 110 -2.65 5.97 -14.49
CA PHE A 110 -2.23 5.40 -15.78
C PHE A 110 -0.75 5.60 -16.15
N ALA A 111 0.09 6.16 -15.27
CA ALA A 111 1.54 6.15 -15.44
C ALA A 111 2.15 4.87 -14.85
N ASP A 112 3.42 4.61 -15.17
CA ASP A 112 4.19 3.53 -14.57
C ASP A 112 4.49 3.81 -13.09
N ASN A 113 3.63 3.36 -12.19
CA ASN A 113 3.83 3.41 -10.75
C ASN A 113 4.24 2.00 -10.28
N PRO A 114 5.50 1.75 -9.88
CA PRO A 114 5.92 0.42 -9.43
C PRO A 114 5.10 -0.05 -8.23
N LEU A 115 4.59 -1.29 -8.26
CA LEU A 115 3.66 -1.77 -7.23
C LEU A 115 4.31 -1.85 -5.85
N TRP A 116 5.61 -2.14 -5.76
CA TRP A 116 6.30 -2.13 -4.47
C TRP A 116 6.20 -0.77 -3.76
N LEU A 117 6.15 0.33 -4.53
CA LEU A 117 6.09 1.68 -3.99
C LEU A 117 4.65 2.04 -3.58
N THR A 118 3.67 1.77 -4.44
CA THR A 118 2.26 2.07 -4.17
C THR A 118 1.71 1.19 -3.06
N GLU A 119 1.90 -0.12 -3.15
CA GLU A 119 1.46 -1.09 -2.13
C GLU A 119 2.27 -0.97 -0.85
N GLY A 120 3.58 -0.75 -0.96
CA GLY A 120 4.44 -0.52 0.19
C GLY A 120 4.06 0.74 0.97
N MET A 121 3.67 1.81 0.27
CA MET A 121 3.13 3.01 0.92
C MET A 121 1.76 2.73 1.55
N ALA A 122 0.82 2.14 0.81
CA ALA A 122 -0.51 1.84 1.33
C ALA A 122 -0.44 0.96 2.59
N THR A 123 0.38 -0.09 2.57
CA THR A 123 0.62 -0.96 3.73
C THR A 123 1.36 -0.29 4.88
N PHE A 124 2.19 0.72 4.62
CA PHE A 124 2.79 1.54 5.68
C PHE A 124 1.73 2.36 6.42
N PHE A 125 0.78 2.93 5.68
CA PHE A 125 -0.33 3.70 6.25
C PHE A 125 -1.47 2.83 6.79
N GLU A 126 -1.67 1.60 6.34
CA GLU A 126 -2.81 0.76 6.77
C GLU A 126 -2.73 0.29 8.23
N THR A 127 -1.55 0.38 8.86
CA THR A 127 -1.26 -0.23 10.17
C THR A 127 -2.16 0.32 11.28
N PRO A 128 -3.17 -0.41 11.78
CA PRO A 128 -4.14 0.16 12.72
C PRO A 128 -3.53 0.49 14.09
N ASP A 129 -3.96 1.59 14.73
CA ASP A 129 -3.60 1.89 16.12
C ASP A 129 -4.67 1.37 17.09
N LEU A 130 -4.60 0.07 17.37
CA LEU A 130 -5.58 -0.64 18.19
C LEU A 130 -5.71 -0.14 19.64
N LYS A 131 -4.74 0.64 20.13
CA LYS A 131 -4.77 1.22 21.47
C LYS A 131 -5.48 2.58 21.52
N SER A 132 -5.72 3.21 20.37
CA SER A 132 -6.40 4.50 20.31
C SER A 132 -7.92 4.33 20.40
N LYS A 133 -8.56 5.06 21.32
CA LYS A 133 -10.03 5.15 21.37
C LYS A 133 -10.63 5.75 20.08
N THR A 134 -9.84 6.48 19.29
CA THR A 134 -10.24 7.00 17.97
C THR A 134 -9.73 6.15 16.80
N GLY A 135 -9.17 4.97 17.07
CA GLY A 135 -8.75 3.96 16.06
C GLY A 135 -7.52 4.31 15.22
N TRP A 136 -7.22 5.59 15.05
CA TRP A 136 -6.18 6.04 14.12
C TRP A 136 -5.41 7.26 14.63
N ARG A 137 -4.25 7.04 15.25
CA ARG A 137 -3.37 8.14 15.75
C ARG A 137 -1.88 7.97 15.45
N THR A 138 -1.40 6.79 15.08
CA THR A 138 0.05 6.57 14.85
C THR A 138 0.32 5.87 13.53
N VAL A 139 0.46 6.67 12.47
CA VAL A 139 1.08 6.24 11.21
C VAL A 139 2.51 5.78 11.47
N GLY A 140 2.93 4.71 10.80
CA GLY A 140 4.34 4.29 10.78
C GLY A 140 4.82 3.56 12.04
N LYS A 141 3.92 2.96 12.82
CA LYS A 141 4.26 1.83 13.71
C LYS A 141 4.51 0.57 12.85
N PRO A 142 5.33 -0.39 13.33
CA PRO A 142 5.47 -1.66 12.65
C PRO A 142 4.13 -2.40 12.53
N ASN A 143 3.78 -2.89 11.34
CA ASN A 143 2.64 -3.78 11.16
C ASN A 143 3.05 -5.18 11.63
N PRO A 144 2.50 -5.71 12.74
CA PRO A 144 2.99 -6.96 13.32
C PRO A 144 2.78 -8.17 12.39
N TRP A 145 1.75 -8.13 11.55
CA TRP A 145 1.43 -9.21 10.61
C TRP A 145 2.41 -9.20 9.43
N ARG A 146 2.63 -8.04 8.81
CA ARG A 146 3.61 -7.88 7.72
C ARG A 146 5.03 -8.15 8.20
N LEU A 147 5.38 -7.67 9.41
CA LEU A 147 6.68 -7.94 10.01
C LEU A 147 6.90 -9.43 10.22
N ARG A 148 5.91 -10.16 10.75
CA ARG A 148 6.02 -11.61 10.93
C ARG A 148 6.17 -12.33 9.58
N GLN A 149 5.36 -11.98 8.59
CA GLN A 149 5.43 -12.56 7.24
C GLN A 149 6.81 -12.31 6.62
N PHE A 150 7.29 -11.07 6.66
CA PHE A 150 8.59 -10.70 6.10
C PHE A 150 9.75 -11.39 6.84
N GLN A 151 9.70 -11.51 8.16
CA GLN A 151 10.72 -12.22 8.93
C GLN A 151 10.78 -13.71 8.58
N ASP A 152 9.64 -14.35 8.31
CA ASP A 152 9.60 -15.72 7.83
C ASP A 152 10.20 -15.82 6.41
N TYR A 153 9.70 -15.01 5.48
CA TYR A 153 10.18 -14.93 4.11
C TYR A 153 11.70 -14.72 4.03
N ALA A 154 12.22 -13.71 4.74
CA ALA A 154 13.64 -13.35 4.76
C ALA A 154 14.56 -14.41 5.36
N ARG A 155 14.04 -15.38 6.12
CA ARG A 155 14.83 -16.46 6.74
C ARG A 155 14.95 -17.69 5.84
N SER A 156 13.91 -18.03 5.10
CA SER A 156 13.79 -19.36 4.48
C SER A 156 13.51 -19.33 2.98
N ARG A 157 12.93 -18.26 2.43
CA ARG A 157 12.34 -18.25 1.08
C ARG A 157 12.81 -17.08 0.20
N ARG A 158 13.37 -16.03 0.77
CA ARG A 158 13.79 -14.83 0.03
C ARG A 158 15.02 -15.09 -0.84
N PRO A 159 14.93 -14.99 -2.18
CA PRO A 159 16.05 -15.21 -3.07
C PRO A 159 17.05 -14.04 -3.02
N ALA A 160 18.27 -14.27 -3.52
CA ALA A 160 19.34 -13.28 -3.47
C ALA A 160 19.06 -12.02 -4.32
N ASP A 161 18.28 -12.16 -5.39
CA ASP A 161 17.86 -11.10 -6.31
C ASP A 161 16.50 -10.48 -5.92
N SER A 162 15.97 -10.80 -4.73
CA SER A 162 14.62 -10.38 -4.30
C SER A 162 14.41 -8.87 -4.37
N LEU A 163 15.41 -8.07 -3.95
CA LEU A 163 15.29 -6.61 -4.01
C LEU A 163 15.25 -6.10 -5.45
N GLN A 164 16.11 -6.64 -6.32
CA GLN A 164 16.15 -6.25 -7.73
C GLN A 164 14.84 -6.60 -8.44
N THR A 165 14.32 -7.80 -8.22
CA THR A 165 13.06 -8.25 -8.82
C THR A 165 11.86 -7.46 -8.29
N LEU A 166 11.86 -7.10 -7.00
CA LEU A 166 10.83 -6.25 -6.39
C LEU A 166 10.77 -4.85 -7.04
N ILE A 167 11.93 -4.24 -7.33
CA ILE A 167 12.00 -2.89 -7.91
C ILE A 167 11.66 -2.91 -9.41
N SER A 168 12.16 -3.91 -10.13
CA SER A 168 12.15 -3.95 -11.58
C SER A 168 10.89 -4.57 -12.20
N SER A 169 10.12 -5.35 -11.44
CA SER A 169 8.98 -6.11 -11.97
C SER A 169 7.83 -6.22 -10.99
N ASP A 170 6.61 -6.11 -11.53
CA ASP A 170 5.37 -6.28 -10.77
C ASP A 170 4.87 -7.75 -10.79
N GLN A 171 5.59 -8.66 -11.47
CA GLN A 171 5.15 -10.05 -11.69
C GLN A 171 4.81 -10.79 -10.39
N ARG A 172 5.57 -10.54 -9.32
CA ARG A 172 5.38 -11.18 -8.01
C ARG A 172 4.09 -10.75 -7.29
N PHE A 173 3.48 -9.65 -7.71
CA PHE A 173 2.16 -9.23 -7.22
C PHE A 173 1.00 -9.93 -7.95
N GLN A 174 1.27 -10.56 -9.09
CA GLN A 174 0.28 -11.25 -9.92
C GLN A 174 0.24 -12.76 -9.66
N ASP A 175 1.18 -13.27 -8.87
CA ASP A 175 1.33 -14.69 -8.56
C ASP A 175 0.80 -15.01 -7.16
N ALA A 176 -0.21 -15.88 -7.11
CA ALA A 176 -0.88 -16.28 -5.87
C ALA A 176 0.06 -16.96 -4.86
N GLU A 177 1.14 -17.59 -5.30
CA GLU A 177 2.10 -18.25 -4.41
C GLU A 177 3.02 -17.24 -3.71
N THR A 178 3.34 -16.13 -4.38
CA THR A 178 4.33 -15.15 -3.90
C THR A 178 3.71 -13.85 -3.40
N ILE A 179 2.42 -13.61 -3.62
CA ILE A 179 1.75 -12.33 -3.33
C ILE A 179 1.90 -11.93 -1.85
N LEU A 180 1.66 -12.83 -0.90
CA LEU A 180 1.69 -12.49 0.53
C LEU A 180 3.08 -12.05 1.00
N ASP A 181 4.14 -12.72 0.53
CA ASP A 181 5.53 -12.35 0.82
C ASP A 181 5.91 -11.04 0.13
N THR A 182 5.42 -10.83 -1.09
CA THR A 182 5.70 -9.63 -1.88
C THR A 182 5.11 -8.39 -1.23
N TYR A 183 3.87 -8.44 -0.75
CA TYR A 183 3.31 -7.34 0.06
C TYR A 183 4.08 -7.14 1.37
N ALA A 184 4.52 -8.22 2.02
CA ALA A 184 5.30 -8.10 3.25
C ALA A 184 6.68 -7.46 3.02
N GLU A 185 7.34 -7.80 1.92
CA GLU A 185 8.60 -7.19 1.51
C GLU A 185 8.42 -5.73 1.06
N ALA A 186 7.40 -5.41 0.27
CA ALA A 186 7.09 -4.04 -0.14
C ALA A 186 6.82 -3.12 1.05
N TRP A 187 6.06 -3.61 2.04
CA TRP A 187 5.87 -2.95 3.33
C TRP A 187 7.20 -2.73 4.06
N ALA A 188 7.99 -3.80 4.22
CA ALA A 188 9.24 -3.74 4.97
C ALA A 188 10.25 -2.79 4.32
N PHE A 189 10.34 -2.83 2.99
CA PHE A 189 11.24 -2.00 2.21
C PHE A 189 10.83 -0.52 2.26
N SER A 190 9.54 -0.22 2.06
CA SER A 190 9.01 1.13 2.26
C SER A 190 9.25 1.62 3.69
N TYR A 191 8.96 0.80 4.70
CA TYR A 191 9.22 1.14 6.09
C TYR A 191 10.71 1.49 6.33
N PHE A 192 11.63 0.66 5.84
CA PHE A 192 13.08 0.92 5.93
C PHE A 192 13.47 2.25 5.26
N LEU A 193 13.05 2.47 4.01
CA LEU A 193 13.38 3.70 3.28
C LEU A 193 12.80 4.93 3.96
N ILE A 194 11.54 4.89 4.40
CA ILE A 194 10.88 6.00 5.10
C ILE A 194 11.61 6.33 6.42
N LYS A 195 12.09 5.32 7.15
CA LYS A 195 12.75 5.53 8.45
C LYS A 195 14.23 5.90 8.36
N THR A 196 14.91 5.55 7.27
CA THR A 196 16.38 5.68 7.17
C THR A 196 16.86 6.58 6.02
N LYS A 197 16.05 6.72 4.97
CA LYS A 197 16.38 7.40 3.70
C LYS A 197 15.19 8.24 3.22
N ARG A 198 14.52 8.92 4.15
CA ARG A 198 13.25 9.61 3.90
C ARG A 198 13.31 10.60 2.74
N ARG A 199 14.37 11.42 2.69
CA ARG A 199 14.55 12.41 1.62
C ARG A 199 14.67 11.74 0.24
N GLN A 200 15.42 10.64 0.14
CA GLN A 200 15.54 9.86 -1.08
C GLN A 200 14.21 9.18 -1.45
N TYR A 201 13.43 8.71 -0.48
CA TYR A 201 12.09 8.17 -0.73
C TYR A 201 11.14 9.22 -1.31
N GLU A 202 11.15 10.44 -0.76
CA GLU A 202 10.37 11.59 -1.28
C GLU A 202 10.85 12.01 -2.68
N GLU A 203 12.16 11.99 -2.92
CA GLU A 203 12.74 12.27 -4.23
C GLU A 203 12.34 11.22 -5.28
N TYR A 204 12.38 9.94 -4.92
CA TYR A 204 11.93 8.88 -5.81
C TYR A 204 10.42 8.97 -6.08
N LEU A 205 9.59 9.29 -5.08
CA LEU A 205 8.17 9.54 -5.29
C LEU A 205 7.93 10.66 -6.31
N ARG A 206 8.68 11.75 -6.23
CA ARG A 206 8.60 12.86 -7.20
C ARG A 206 9.00 12.42 -8.60
N LEU A 207 10.08 11.64 -8.72
CA LEU A 207 10.52 11.09 -10.01
C LEU A 207 9.41 10.24 -10.64
N ILE A 208 8.79 9.35 -9.86
CA ILE A 208 7.71 8.48 -10.34
C ILE A 208 6.45 9.29 -10.68
N ALA A 209 6.08 10.27 -9.87
CA ALA A 209 4.91 11.13 -10.12
C ALA A 209 5.05 11.96 -11.42
N ALA A 210 6.28 12.31 -11.81
CA ALA A 210 6.54 13.05 -13.06
C ALA A 210 6.41 12.19 -14.34
N ARG A 211 6.22 10.86 -14.21
CA ARG A 211 6.08 9.97 -15.36
C ARG A 211 4.82 10.26 -16.15
N GLN A 212 4.94 10.13 -17.47
CA GLN A 212 3.82 10.34 -18.38
C GLN A 212 2.83 9.17 -18.30
N PRO A 213 1.51 9.44 -18.27
CA PRO A 213 0.50 8.42 -18.43
C PRO A 213 0.69 7.62 -19.74
N LEU A 214 0.34 6.35 -19.70
CA LEU A 214 0.37 5.42 -20.83
C LEU A 214 1.77 5.16 -21.42
N ILE A 215 2.82 5.46 -20.65
CA ILE A 215 4.20 5.10 -20.96
C ILE A 215 4.71 4.20 -19.84
N TRP A 216 5.03 2.95 -20.18
CA TRP A 216 5.52 1.96 -19.24
C TRP A 216 7.04 1.81 -19.34
N SER A 217 7.71 1.91 -18.20
CA SER A 217 9.16 1.70 -18.11
C SER A 217 9.49 0.21 -18.22
N THR A 218 10.59 -0.09 -18.89
CA THR A 218 11.22 -1.40 -18.88
C THR A 218 11.83 -1.70 -17.49
N PRO A 219 12.08 -2.99 -17.16
CA PRO A 219 12.76 -3.36 -15.92
C PRO A 219 14.11 -2.65 -15.72
N ALA A 220 14.87 -2.45 -16.81
CA ALA A 220 16.16 -1.76 -16.77
C ALA A 220 16.00 -0.26 -16.47
N GLU A 221 15.00 0.40 -17.05
CA GLU A 221 14.70 1.81 -16.76
C GLU A 221 14.26 2.00 -15.31
N ARG A 222 13.39 1.12 -14.78
CA ARG A 222 12.99 1.16 -13.36
C ARG A 222 14.20 1.04 -12.41
N ILE A 223 15.13 0.15 -12.71
CA ILE A 223 16.37 -0.01 -11.93
C ILE A 223 17.25 1.23 -12.03
N LYS A 224 17.44 1.77 -13.24
CA LYS A 224 18.25 2.98 -13.46
C LYS A 224 17.69 4.18 -12.71
N ASP A 225 16.37 4.40 -12.79
CA ASP A 225 15.68 5.47 -12.07
C ASP A 225 15.85 5.30 -10.56
N PHE A 226 15.69 4.07 -10.05
CA PHE A 226 15.89 3.78 -8.63
C PHE A 226 17.34 4.07 -8.19
N GLN A 227 18.33 3.58 -8.94
CA GLN A 227 19.75 3.80 -8.64
C GLN A 227 20.14 5.28 -8.70
N SER A 228 19.50 6.08 -9.55
CA SER A 228 19.74 7.52 -9.62
C SER A 228 19.43 8.26 -8.31
N VAL A 229 18.56 7.69 -7.48
CA VAL A 229 18.13 8.29 -6.20
C VAL A 229 18.76 7.59 -4.98
N PHE A 230 18.89 6.26 -5.02
CA PHE A 230 19.35 5.47 -3.87
C PHE A 230 20.81 5.01 -3.96
N GLY A 231 21.48 5.26 -5.09
CA GLY A 231 22.84 4.80 -5.39
C GLY A 231 22.89 3.50 -6.19
N GLU A 232 24.04 3.23 -6.81
CA GLU A 232 24.20 2.11 -7.76
C GLU A 232 24.30 0.73 -7.07
N ASP A 233 24.80 0.67 -5.83
CA ASP A 233 25.04 -0.60 -5.12
C ASP A 233 23.77 -1.13 -4.43
N LEU A 234 22.93 -1.82 -5.21
CA LEU A 234 21.72 -2.47 -4.71
C LEU A 234 22.02 -3.58 -3.69
N ASN A 235 23.17 -4.25 -3.79
CA ASN A 235 23.54 -5.32 -2.86
C ASN A 235 23.84 -4.74 -1.48
N GLN A 236 24.57 -3.63 -1.42
CA GLN A 236 24.80 -2.91 -0.17
C GLN A 236 23.49 -2.40 0.43
N LEU A 237 22.59 -1.86 -0.39
CA LEU A 237 21.27 -1.42 0.07
C LEU A 237 20.45 -2.59 0.64
N ASP A 238 20.46 -3.74 -0.02
CA ASP A 238 19.76 -4.94 0.45
C ASP A 238 20.30 -5.42 1.80
N GLN A 239 21.62 -5.45 1.97
CA GLN A 239 22.24 -5.80 3.24
C GLN A 239 21.87 -4.82 4.38
N GLN A 240 21.81 -3.51 4.08
CA GLN A 240 21.35 -2.49 5.03
C GLN A 240 19.88 -2.72 5.40
N PHE A 241 19.03 -2.95 4.40
CA PHE A 241 17.61 -3.22 4.56
C PHE A 241 17.38 -4.44 5.47
N ILE A 242 17.97 -5.59 5.15
CA ILE A 242 17.80 -6.82 5.92
C ILE A 242 18.33 -6.66 7.35
N ARG A 243 19.47 -5.99 7.53
CA ARG A 243 20.03 -5.72 8.86
C ARG A 243 19.10 -4.85 9.70
N TYR A 244 18.55 -3.78 9.11
CA TYR A 244 17.61 -2.90 9.79
C TYR A 244 16.35 -3.65 10.23
N MET A 245 15.74 -4.43 9.33
CA MET A 245 14.52 -5.16 9.64
C MET A 245 14.70 -6.26 10.69
N ARG A 246 15.91 -6.84 10.84
CA ARG A 246 16.23 -7.77 11.93
C ARG A 246 16.23 -7.10 13.31
N GLN A 247 16.47 -5.79 13.38
CA GLN A 247 16.49 -5.04 14.64
C GLN A 247 15.09 -4.61 15.10
N ILE A 248 14.10 -4.66 14.21
CA ILE A 248 12.72 -4.35 14.56
C ILE A 248 12.11 -5.55 15.29
N SER A 249 11.98 -5.42 16.61
CA SER A 249 11.18 -6.31 17.45
C SER A 249 9.69 -5.94 17.41
N ARG A 250 8.84 -6.94 17.69
CA ARG A 250 7.36 -6.82 17.76
C ARG A 250 6.90 -5.77 18.75
#